data_AF-A0A937UBP5-F1
#
_entry.id   AF-A0A937UBP5-F1
#
_cell.length_a   1.000
_cell.length_b   1.000
_cell.length_c   1.000
_cell.angle_alpha   90.00
_cell.angle_beta   90.00
_cell.angle_gamma   90.00
#
_symmetry.space_group_name_H-M   'P 1'
#
loop_
_entity.id
_entity.type
_entity.pdbx_description
1 polymer ?
#
loop_
_entity_poly.entity_id
_entity_poly.type
_entity_poly.pdbx_seq_one_letter_code
_entity_poly.pdbx_strand_id
1 'polypeptide(L)'
;MRPADNIEESIKKLRYRTDAETHEKVLGNVLQTLDKREKQKSGVIKPDIWRTIMNTKTRRFATAAVILIAAIISLHFIAGPFGATSSVYAEVAERLHKALTMTYTATTTTSLEAMPEMEMKVSFKEPGLMRMTMAGGYVSVMDSVRGKGLSIIPQKKQFVEMDMSNLPDDPSKNPLNVIEKLRSLPDRADEELGTRRIDGRVVQGFRVTEEGLTQTVWIDPKVRELVEVEIEFVNAPGMSSTITDIRFDVELPDELFSITPPDGYSRLELQVDVSEASEDDLIEYLRLWSSWTKDNSFPPTLNPVELAKVSMEMVKAGKFGPEEQTTEEQSMDRAMKMTRGMMFVMKLPAASNSRYAGENAKHGDAETPVFWYLPSGSETYRVIYGDLSVKDVAPEDLPQ
;
A
#
# COMPACT_ATOMS: atom_id res chain seq x y z
N MET A 1 -48.50 6.42 3.88
CA MET A 1 -48.16 5.05 4.36
C MET A 1 -47.67 5.16 5.79
N ARG A 2 -47.99 4.20 6.67
CA ARG A 2 -47.63 4.30 8.10
C ARG A 2 -46.18 3.79 8.29
N PRO A 3 -45.45 4.23 9.34
CA PRO A 3 -44.06 3.84 9.57
C PRO A 3 -43.82 2.33 9.72
N ALA A 4 -44.83 1.59 10.17
CA ALA A 4 -44.78 0.13 10.30
C ALA A 4 -44.67 -0.59 8.94
N ASP A 5 -45.31 -0.04 7.90
CA ASP A 5 -45.35 -0.64 6.57
C ASP A 5 -43.95 -0.64 5.91
N ASN A 6 -43.10 0.36 6.23
CA ASN A 6 -41.73 0.49 5.70
C ASN A 6 -40.72 -0.49 6.34
N ILE A 7 -40.93 -0.88 7.59
CA ILE A 7 -40.03 -1.78 8.32
C ILE A 7 -40.27 -3.23 7.85
N GLU A 8 -41.53 -3.60 7.61
CA GLU A 8 -41.88 -4.92 7.08
C GLU A 8 -41.33 -5.14 5.66
N GLU A 9 -41.39 -4.11 4.81
CA GLU A 9 -40.82 -4.15 3.46
C GLU A 9 -39.29 -4.28 3.46
N SER A 10 -38.62 -3.62 4.42
CA SER A 10 -37.16 -3.63 4.54
C SER A 10 -36.64 -4.98 5.04
N ILE A 11 -37.40 -5.66 5.92
CA ILE A 11 -37.05 -6.98 6.45
C ILE A 11 -37.29 -8.07 5.41
N LYS A 12 -38.36 -7.99 4.59
CA LYS A 12 -38.61 -8.92 3.47
C LYS A 12 -37.53 -8.88 2.38
N LYS A 13 -36.81 -7.76 2.24
CA LYS A 13 -35.71 -7.58 1.27
C LYS A 13 -34.37 -8.17 1.72
N LEU A 14 -34.22 -8.56 2.98
CA LEU A 14 -33.00 -9.20 3.48
C LEU A 14 -33.01 -10.69 3.09
N ARG A 15 -32.18 -11.08 2.12
CA ARG A 15 -31.95 -12.50 1.78
C ARG A 15 -31.09 -13.16 2.86
N TYR A 16 -31.72 -13.55 3.97
CA TYR A 16 -31.15 -14.52 4.91
C TYR A 16 -32.00 -15.80 4.86
N ARG A 17 -31.33 -16.95 4.70
CA ARG A 17 -31.97 -18.28 4.84
C ARG A 17 -32.13 -18.57 6.33
N THR A 18 -33.26 -18.20 6.89
CA THR A 18 -33.76 -18.72 8.16
C THR A 18 -35.13 -19.33 7.94
N ASP A 19 -35.49 -20.35 8.73
CA ASP A 19 -36.79 -21.02 8.59
C ASP A 19 -37.96 -20.04 8.86
N ALA A 20 -39.11 -20.32 8.25
CA ALA A 20 -40.27 -19.42 8.28
C ALA A 20 -40.81 -19.18 9.71
N GLU A 21 -40.66 -20.15 10.61
CA GLU A 21 -41.15 -20.06 11.99
C GLU A 21 -40.27 -19.12 12.83
N THR A 22 -38.96 -19.16 12.61
CA THR A 22 -37.99 -18.29 13.28
C THR A 22 -38.15 -16.83 12.83
N HIS A 23 -38.47 -16.59 11.56
CA HIS A 23 -38.73 -15.24 11.04
C HIS A 23 -39.96 -14.60 11.68
N GLU A 24 -41.05 -15.35 11.82
CA GLU A 24 -42.30 -14.87 12.40
C GLU A 24 -42.16 -14.58 13.91
N LYS A 25 -41.41 -15.42 14.65
CA LYS A 25 -41.08 -15.19 16.07
C LYS A 25 -40.25 -13.93 16.29
N VAL A 26 -39.23 -13.69 15.45
CA VAL A 26 -38.36 -12.51 15.58
C VAL A 26 -39.14 -11.23 15.25
N LEU A 27 -39.92 -11.24 14.17
CA LEU A 27 -40.77 -10.09 13.80
C LEU A 27 -41.82 -9.79 14.89
N GLY A 28 -42.48 -10.82 15.42
CA GLY A 28 -43.44 -10.69 16.51
C GLY A 28 -42.83 -10.09 17.78
N ASN A 29 -41.63 -10.54 18.16
CA ASN A 29 -40.94 -10.02 19.35
C ASN A 29 -40.49 -8.57 19.17
N VAL A 30 -40.04 -8.18 17.97
CA VAL A 30 -39.62 -6.80 17.69
C VAL A 30 -40.81 -5.85 17.74
N LEU A 31 -41.94 -6.23 17.10
CA LEU A 31 -43.16 -5.42 17.12
C LEU A 31 -43.75 -5.30 18.53
N GLN A 32 -43.76 -6.39 19.31
CA GLN A 32 -44.23 -6.37 20.69
C GLN A 32 -43.35 -5.50 21.60
N THR A 33 -42.04 -5.44 21.33
CA THR A 33 -41.10 -4.61 22.10
C THR A 33 -41.29 -3.12 21.78
N LEU A 34 -41.61 -2.77 20.53
CA LEU A 34 -41.92 -1.41 20.12
C LEU A 34 -43.25 -0.92 20.72
N ASP A 35 -44.29 -1.75 20.69
CA ASP A 35 -45.60 -1.43 21.26
C ASP A 35 -45.55 -1.30 22.81
N LYS A 36 -44.72 -2.12 23.48
CA LYS A 36 -44.43 -1.97 24.91
C LYS A 36 -43.73 -0.65 25.24
N ARG A 37 -42.79 -0.19 24.40
CA ARG A 37 -42.08 1.08 24.59
C ARG A 37 -43.00 2.30 24.38
N GLU A 38 -43.97 2.20 23.49
CA GLU A 38 -44.91 3.28 23.19
C GLU A 38 -45.98 3.40 24.30
N LYS A 39 -46.47 2.27 24.82
CA LYS A 39 -47.41 2.23 25.95
C LYS A 39 -46.80 2.68 27.28
N GLN A 40 -45.48 2.56 27.45
CA GLN A 40 -44.80 3.01 28.68
C GLN A 40 -44.60 4.54 28.75
N LYS A 41 -44.83 5.27 27.64
CA LYS A 41 -44.68 6.73 27.59
C LYS A 41 -45.95 7.53 27.85
N SER A 42 -47.09 6.89 28.15
CA SER A 42 -48.35 7.60 28.41
C SER A 42 -48.98 7.19 29.73
N GLY A 43 -48.66 7.94 30.79
CA GLY A 43 -49.24 7.81 32.13
C GLY A 43 -48.87 9.03 32.99
N VAL A 44 -49.77 10.00 33.05
CA VAL A 44 -49.64 11.30 33.74
C VAL A 44 -49.85 11.16 35.26
N ILE A 45 -49.01 11.79 36.11
CA ILE A 45 -49.42 12.50 37.35
C ILE A 45 -48.53 13.77 37.58
N LYS A 46 -49.21 14.92 37.77
CA LYS A 46 -48.78 16.31 38.11
C LYS A 46 -48.71 16.50 39.67
N PRO A 47 -48.55 17.70 40.27
CA PRO A 47 -47.87 18.98 39.93
C PRO A 47 -47.00 19.54 41.09
N ASP A 48 -46.18 20.59 40.87
CA ASP A 48 -46.26 21.80 41.73
C ASP A 48 -45.43 23.01 41.24
N ILE A 49 -44.50 22.83 40.30
CA ILE A 49 -43.54 23.91 39.98
C ILE A 49 -44.08 24.89 38.92
N TRP A 50 -45.21 24.58 38.28
CA TRP A 50 -45.70 25.35 37.13
C TRP A 50 -46.51 26.62 37.48
N ARG A 51 -46.80 26.86 38.76
CA ARG A 51 -47.64 28.00 39.16
C ARG A 51 -46.87 29.32 39.33
N THR A 52 -45.53 29.29 39.39
CA THR A 52 -44.76 30.48 39.78
C THR A 52 -44.19 31.29 38.60
N ILE A 53 -44.26 30.79 37.36
CA ILE A 53 -43.56 31.44 36.22
C ILE A 53 -44.49 31.80 35.05
N MET A 54 -45.75 32.17 35.32
CA MET A 54 -46.58 32.84 34.33
C MET A 54 -47.24 34.09 34.90
N ASN A 55 -46.52 35.20 34.82
CA ASN A 55 -47.12 36.51 34.60
C ASN A 55 -46.07 37.50 34.10
N THR A 56 -46.11 37.82 32.80
CA THR A 56 -45.85 39.17 32.25
C THR A 56 -46.00 39.19 30.72
N LYS A 57 -46.55 40.32 30.23
CA LYS A 57 -47.10 40.54 28.88
C LYS A 57 -46.04 40.82 27.79
N THR A 58 -45.13 39.90 27.50
CA THR A 58 -44.15 40.08 26.40
C THR A 58 -43.90 38.80 25.61
N ARG A 59 -44.92 38.29 24.89
CA ARG A 59 -44.75 37.22 23.89
C ARG A 59 -45.52 37.50 22.59
N ARG A 60 -45.11 38.52 21.85
CA ARG A 60 -45.47 38.66 20.42
C ARG A 60 -44.28 38.62 19.46
N PHE A 61 -43.05 38.49 19.96
CA PHE A 61 -41.84 38.37 19.10
C PHE A 61 -41.06 37.06 19.29
N ALA A 62 -41.49 36.14 20.15
CA ALA A 62 -40.76 34.89 20.38
C ALA A 62 -41.02 33.82 19.30
N THR A 63 -42.15 33.88 18.57
CA THR A 63 -42.52 32.80 17.64
C THR A 63 -41.75 32.87 16.31
N ALA A 64 -41.38 34.06 15.83
CA ALA A 64 -40.59 34.19 14.59
C ALA A 64 -39.10 33.81 14.79
N ALA A 65 -38.52 34.13 15.95
CA ALA A 65 -37.14 33.78 16.25
C ALA A 65 -36.95 32.28 16.51
N VAL A 66 -37.92 31.60 17.13
CA VAL A 66 -37.85 30.15 17.36
C VAL A 66 -38.03 29.35 16.06
N ILE A 67 -38.81 29.85 15.10
CA ILE A 67 -38.95 29.21 13.78
C ILE A 67 -37.69 29.43 12.93
N LEU A 68 -37.04 30.60 12.99
CA LEU A 68 -35.75 30.83 12.33
C LEU A 68 -34.63 30.00 12.96
N ILE A 69 -34.57 29.91 14.29
CA ILE A 69 -33.57 29.08 14.98
C ILE A 69 -33.85 27.58 14.73
N ALA A 70 -35.11 27.15 14.70
CA ALA A 70 -35.45 25.77 14.35
C ALA A 70 -35.21 25.45 12.87
N ALA A 71 -35.37 26.39 11.94
CA ALA A 71 -35.04 26.21 10.52
C ALA A 71 -33.52 26.21 10.27
N ILE A 72 -32.76 27.02 11.01
CA ILE A 72 -31.29 27.02 10.98
C ILE A 72 -30.73 25.73 11.60
N ILE A 73 -31.30 25.26 12.72
CA ILE A 73 -30.93 23.99 13.36
C ILE A 73 -31.39 22.80 12.49
N SER A 74 -32.53 22.88 11.82
CA SER A 74 -33.00 21.81 10.92
C SER A 74 -32.17 21.73 9.62
N LEU A 75 -31.67 22.85 9.09
CA LEU A 75 -30.69 22.83 7.99
C LEU A 75 -29.34 22.26 8.44
N HIS A 76 -28.93 22.45 9.70
CA HIS A 76 -27.69 21.89 10.26
C HIS A 76 -27.78 20.41 10.63
N PHE A 77 -28.98 19.80 10.67
CA PHE A 77 -29.16 18.40 11.06
C PHE A 77 -29.68 17.48 9.96
N ILE A 78 -30.16 18.01 8.83
CA ILE A 78 -30.41 17.21 7.61
C ILE A 78 -29.11 16.99 6.81
N ALA A 79 -28.10 17.85 7.00
CA ALA A 79 -26.71 17.55 6.72
C ALA A 79 -26.02 17.25 8.05
N GLY A 80 -25.95 15.98 8.46
CA GLY A 80 -25.03 15.60 9.53
C GLY A 80 -23.59 16.01 9.19
N PRO A 81 -22.63 15.94 10.13
CA PRO A 81 -21.22 16.32 9.90
C PRO A 81 -20.55 15.62 8.71
N PHE A 82 -21.18 14.57 8.17
CA PHE A 82 -20.71 13.76 7.05
C PHE A 82 -21.43 14.03 5.70
N GLY A 83 -22.42 14.93 5.63
CA GLY A 83 -23.31 15.06 4.47
C GLY A 83 -22.77 15.88 3.30
N ALA A 84 -21.96 16.91 3.57
CA ALA A 84 -21.45 17.84 2.54
C ALA A 84 -19.92 17.77 2.37
N THR A 85 -19.19 17.19 3.32
CA THR A 85 -17.74 17.01 3.27
C THR A 85 -17.36 15.63 2.73
N SER A 86 -18.15 14.58 2.99
CA SER A 86 -17.99 13.30 2.29
C SER A 86 -18.24 13.42 0.78
N SER A 87 -19.03 14.40 0.33
CA SER A 87 -19.21 14.65 -1.11
C SER A 87 -17.99 15.24 -1.80
N VAL A 88 -17.18 16.05 -1.10
CA VAL A 88 -15.95 16.62 -1.70
C VAL A 88 -14.93 15.53 -1.96
N TYR A 89 -14.75 14.63 -0.98
CA TYR A 89 -13.91 13.46 -1.14
C TYR A 89 -14.43 12.52 -2.25
N ALA A 90 -15.72 12.15 -2.19
CA ALA A 90 -16.32 11.22 -3.15
C ALA A 90 -16.19 11.72 -4.60
N GLU A 91 -16.37 13.03 -4.85
CA GLU A 91 -16.23 13.60 -6.19
C GLU A 91 -14.77 13.54 -6.70
N VAL A 92 -13.79 13.75 -5.81
CA VAL A 92 -12.37 13.63 -6.18
C VAL A 92 -11.97 12.17 -6.41
N ALA A 93 -12.44 11.25 -5.57
CA ALA A 93 -12.26 9.81 -5.76
C ALA A 93 -12.87 9.35 -7.10
N GLU A 94 -14.08 9.80 -7.42
CA GLU A 94 -14.74 9.51 -8.70
C GLU A 94 -13.96 10.07 -9.90
N ARG A 95 -13.39 11.27 -9.79
CA ARG A 95 -12.52 11.84 -10.84
C ARG A 95 -11.25 11.01 -11.03
N LEU A 96 -10.62 10.56 -9.95
CA LEU A 96 -9.46 9.66 -9.99
C LEU A 96 -9.77 8.34 -10.71
N HIS A 97 -10.93 7.74 -10.40
CA HIS A 97 -11.38 6.49 -11.04
C HIS A 97 -11.61 6.66 -12.54
N LYS A 98 -12.18 7.80 -12.94
CA LYS A 98 -12.56 8.10 -14.33
C LYS A 98 -11.46 8.73 -15.17
N ALA A 99 -10.35 9.14 -14.55
CA ALA A 99 -9.25 9.80 -15.24
C ALA A 99 -8.66 8.88 -16.31
N LEU A 100 -8.72 9.32 -17.56
CA LEU A 100 -8.11 8.63 -18.70
C LEU A 100 -6.64 8.99 -18.86
N THR A 101 -6.25 10.16 -18.37
CA THR A 101 -4.88 10.66 -18.40
C THR A 101 -4.57 11.36 -17.09
N MET A 102 -3.36 11.17 -16.57
CA MET A 102 -2.93 11.82 -15.34
C MET A 102 -1.43 12.06 -15.35
N THR A 103 -0.99 13.18 -14.78
CA THR A 103 0.42 13.41 -14.43
C THR A 103 0.55 13.81 -12.98
N TYR A 104 1.63 13.40 -12.33
CA TYR A 104 1.94 13.83 -10.97
C TYR A 104 3.44 13.64 -10.67
N THR A 105 3.89 14.22 -9.55
CA THR A 105 5.21 14.00 -8.96
C THR A 105 5.04 13.18 -7.68
N ALA A 106 5.80 12.11 -7.49
CA ALA A 106 5.89 11.37 -6.24
C ALA A 106 7.29 11.52 -5.65
N THR A 107 7.35 11.91 -4.38
CA THR A 107 8.57 11.96 -3.59
C THR A 107 8.49 10.87 -2.54
N THR A 108 9.37 9.88 -2.63
CA THR A 108 9.44 8.78 -1.67
C THR A 108 10.61 9.01 -0.71
N THR A 109 10.31 8.97 0.58
CA THR A 109 11.28 9.02 1.66
C THR A 109 11.40 7.62 2.26
N THR A 110 12.63 7.22 2.59
CA THR A 110 12.89 5.93 3.24
C THR A 110 13.38 6.17 4.67
N SER A 111 13.23 5.18 5.54
CA SER A 111 13.71 5.26 6.92
C SER A 111 15.24 5.20 7.05
N LEU A 112 15.95 5.00 5.93
CA LEU A 112 17.39 4.93 5.88
C LEU A 112 17.95 6.34 5.67
N GLU A 113 18.50 6.93 6.74
CA GLU A 113 19.08 8.30 6.79
C GLU A 113 20.10 8.62 5.67
N ALA A 114 20.71 7.60 5.05
CA ALA A 114 21.68 7.76 3.97
C ALA A 114 21.08 7.65 2.56
N MET A 115 19.82 7.27 2.41
CA MET A 115 19.14 7.24 1.12
C MET A 115 18.45 8.57 0.89
N PRO A 116 18.84 9.34 -0.15
CA PRO A 116 18.19 10.60 -0.46
C PRO A 116 16.73 10.35 -0.86
N GLU A 117 15.88 11.36 -0.66
CA GLU A 117 14.52 11.35 -1.18
C GLU A 117 14.54 11.11 -2.69
N MET A 118 13.68 10.20 -3.14
CA MET A 118 13.57 9.86 -4.55
C MET A 118 12.37 10.58 -5.14
N GLU A 119 12.63 11.53 -6.04
CA GLU A 119 11.60 12.14 -6.87
C GLU A 119 11.38 11.31 -8.13
N MET A 120 10.11 11.03 -8.42
CA MET A 120 9.63 10.35 -9.61
C MET A 120 8.49 11.15 -10.25
N LYS A 121 8.62 11.44 -11.55
CA LYS A 121 7.55 12.05 -12.33
C LYS A 121 6.82 10.97 -13.10
N VAL A 122 5.50 10.98 -13.00
CA VAL A 122 4.65 9.95 -13.60
C VAL A 122 3.69 10.58 -14.59
N SER A 123 3.52 9.90 -15.71
CA SER A 123 2.47 10.15 -16.70
C SER A 123 1.74 8.85 -16.95
N PHE A 124 0.42 8.91 -16.97
CA PHE A 124 -0.47 7.78 -17.13
C PHE A 124 -1.48 8.08 -18.23
N LYS A 125 -1.79 7.08 -19.06
CA LYS A 125 -2.79 7.16 -20.12
C LYS A 125 -3.48 5.81 -20.31
N GLU A 126 -4.80 5.79 -20.32
CA GLU A 126 -5.57 4.60 -20.67
C GLU A 126 -5.44 4.26 -22.18
N PRO A 127 -5.44 2.96 -22.56
CA PRO A 127 -5.43 1.82 -21.68
C PRO A 127 -4.02 1.41 -21.24
N GLY A 128 -3.76 1.41 -19.93
CA GLY A 128 -2.56 0.76 -19.35
C GLY A 128 -1.18 1.32 -19.73
N LEU A 129 -1.09 2.54 -20.27
CA LEU A 129 0.18 3.18 -20.61
C LEU A 129 0.70 4.00 -19.44
N MET A 130 1.98 3.83 -19.13
CA MET A 130 2.63 4.56 -18.05
C MET A 130 4.05 4.95 -18.43
N ARG A 131 4.45 6.14 -18.01
CA ARG A 131 5.82 6.61 -18.10
C ARG A 131 6.26 7.15 -16.75
N MET A 132 7.42 6.71 -16.30
CA MET A 132 8.10 7.19 -15.10
C MET A 132 9.42 7.83 -15.48
N THR A 133 9.77 8.94 -14.86
CA THR A 133 11.09 9.57 -14.96
C THR A 133 11.67 9.75 -13.58
N MET A 134 12.90 9.29 -13.40
CA MET A 134 13.62 9.34 -12.12
C MET A 134 14.88 10.20 -12.25
N ALA A 135 15.59 10.38 -11.14
CA ALA A 135 16.88 11.08 -11.12
C ALA A 135 17.88 10.51 -12.15
N GLY A 136 18.80 11.37 -12.60
CA GLY A 136 19.79 10.98 -13.63
C GLY A 136 19.21 10.80 -15.04
N GLY A 137 17.92 11.10 -15.24
CA GLY A 137 17.23 11.01 -16.53
C GLY A 137 16.74 9.61 -16.88
N TYR A 138 16.79 8.65 -15.94
CA TYR A 138 16.25 7.32 -16.17
C TYR A 138 14.76 7.41 -16.53
N VAL A 139 14.36 6.69 -17.58
CA VAL A 139 12.97 6.65 -18.04
C VAL A 139 12.52 5.20 -18.07
N SER A 140 11.33 4.92 -17.55
CA SER A 140 10.66 3.65 -17.73
C SER A 140 9.30 3.88 -18.36
N VAL A 141 9.01 3.15 -19.43
CA VAL A 141 7.73 3.16 -20.13
C VAL A 141 7.14 1.76 -20.06
N MET A 142 5.87 1.66 -19.72
CA MET A 142 5.14 0.39 -19.62
C MET A 142 3.86 0.46 -20.42
N ASP A 143 3.55 -0.64 -21.08
CA ASP A 143 2.29 -0.93 -21.74
C ASP A 143 1.76 -2.24 -21.15
N SER A 144 0.90 -2.11 -20.14
CA SER A 144 0.36 -3.27 -19.42
C SER A 144 -0.62 -4.08 -20.27
N VAL A 145 -1.25 -3.45 -21.27
CA VAL A 145 -2.15 -4.13 -22.22
C VAL A 145 -1.36 -5.09 -23.11
N ARG A 146 -0.18 -4.67 -23.57
CA ARG A 146 0.73 -5.51 -24.37
C ARG A 146 1.63 -6.39 -23.51
N GLY A 147 1.69 -6.17 -22.21
CA GLY A 147 2.60 -6.85 -21.30
C GLY A 147 4.07 -6.56 -21.62
N LYS A 148 4.40 -5.33 -22.04
CA LYS A 148 5.76 -4.93 -22.44
C LYS A 148 6.18 -3.66 -21.72
N GLY A 149 7.48 -3.52 -21.52
CA GLY A 149 8.09 -2.28 -21.02
C GLY A 149 9.42 -1.97 -21.67
N LEU A 150 9.83 -0.72 -21.57
CA LEU A 150 11.12 -0.22 -22.02
C LEU A 150 11.70 0.68 -20.93
N SER A 151 12.88 0.32 -20.42
CA SER A 151 13.67 1.19 -19.56
C SER A 151 14.85 1.75 -20.33
N ILE A 152 15.10 3.04 -20.17
CA ILE A 152 16.12 3.79 -20.88
C ILE A 152 17.08 4.40 -19.86
N ILE A 153 18.37 4.24 -20.13
CA ILE A 153 19.47 4.80 -19.35
C ILE A 153 20.20 5.82 -20.24
N PRO A 154 19.77 7.10 -20.27
CA PRO A 154 20.27 8.06 -21.26
C PRO A 154 21.77 8.30 -21.19
N GLN A 155 22.33 8.33 -19.99
CA GLN A 155 23.76 8.57 -19.77
C GLN A 155 24.64 7.52 -20.45
N LYS A 156 24.11 6.30 -20.64
CA LYS A 156 24.82 5.17 -21.25
C LYS A 156 24.39 4.91 -22.69
N LYS A 157 23.38 5.62 -23.19
CA LYS A 157 22.70 5.31 -24.46
C LYS A 157 22.32 3.83 -24.53
N GLN A 158 21.75 3.32 -23.44
CA GLN A 158 21.34 1.93 -23.33
C GLN A 158 19.86 1.82 -22.99
N PHE A 159 19.27 0.70 -23.36
CA PHE A 159 17.90 0.37 -23.00
C PHE A 159 17.74 -1.10 -22.62
N VAL A 160 16.73 -1.39 -21.81
CA VAL A 160 16.30 -2.72 -21.42
C VAL A 160 14.85 -2.87 -21.87
N GLU A 161 14.55 -3.91 -22.64
CA GLU A 161 13.18 -4.33 -22.88
C GLU A 161 12.73 -5.30 -21.79
N MET A 162 11.52 -5.11 -21.29
CA MET A 162 10.93 -5.94 -20.25
C MET A 162 9.76 -6.72 -20.82
N ASP A 163 9.76 -8.02 -20.59
CA ASP A 163 8.59 -8.86 -20.81
C ASP A 163 7.80 -9.01 -19.52
N MET A 164 6.64 -8.36 -19.44
CA MET A 164 5.81 -8.35 -18.25
C MET A 164 4.80 -9.51 -18.24
N SER A 165 4.73 -10.32 -19.30
CA SER A 165 3.82 -11.47 -19.36
C SER A 165 4.10 -12.53 -18.28
N ASN A 166 5.29 -12.52 -17.69
CA ASN A 166 5.74 -13.46 -16.67
C ASN A 166 5.86 -12.83 -15.28
N LEU A 167 5.44 -11.57 -15.10
CA LEU A 167 5.40 -10.98 -13.76
C LEU A 167 4.40 -11.77 -12.91
N PRO A 168 4.74 -12.13 -11.66
CA PRO A 168 3.80 -12.77 -10.76
C PRO A 168 2.54 -11.91 -10.62
N ASP A 169 1.36 -12.53 -10.68
CA ASP A 169 0.05 -11.87 -10.48
C ASP A 169 -0.15 -11.30 -9.06
N ASP A 170 0.88 -11.31 -8.21
CA ASP A 170 0.83 -10.79 -6.85
C ASP A 170 0.78 -9.26 -6.87
N PRO A 171 -0.37 -8.64 -6.53
CA PRO A 171 -0.52 -7.19 -6.57
C PRO A 171 0.44 -6.49 -5.61
N SER A 172 0.79 -7.13 -4.49
CA SER A 172 1.66 -6.56 -3.45
C SER A 172 3.11 -6.37 -3.90
N LYS A 173 3.52 -7.02 -5.00
CA LYS A 173 4.87 -6.96 -5.57
C LYS A 173 4.95 -6.13 -6.85
N ASN A 174 3.84 -5.57 -7.29
CA ASN A 174 3.79 -4.78 -8.50
C ASN A 174 4.09 -3.30 -8.20
N PRO A 175 5.17 -2.69 -8.73
CA PRO A 175 5.44 -1.26 -8.54
C PRO A 175 4.34 -0.35 -9.12
N LEU A 176 3.48 -0.86 -10.00
CA LEU A 176 2.26 -0.18 -10.48
C LEU A 176 1.18 -0.04 -9.40
N ASN A 177 1.26 -0.82 -8.31
CA ASN A 177 0.19 -0.92 -7.32
C ASN A 177 -0.05 0.39 -6.56
N VAL A 178 0.95 1.26 -6.40
CA VAL A 178 0.75 2.57 -5.75
C VAL A 178 -0.18 3.47 -6.58
N ILE A 179 -0.13 3.35 -7.91
CA ILE A 179 -0.94 4.15 -8.84
C ILE A 179 -2.34 3.58 -8.97
N GLU A 180 -2.43 2.26 -9.12
CA GLU A 180 -3.72 1.57 -9.09
C GLU A 180 -4.45 1.86 -7.77
N LYS A 181 -3.75 1.82 -6.63
CA LYS A 181 -4.33 2.18 -5.32
C LYS A 181 -4.76 3.64 -5.22
N LEU A 182 -4.01 4.57 -5.81
CA LEU A 182 -4.43 5.97 -5.91
C LEU A 182 -5.69 6.11 -6.78
N ARG A 183 -5.80 5.33 -7.86
CA ARG A 183 -6.96 5.28 -8.75
C ARG A 183 -8.10 4.39 -8.24
N SER A 184 -7.91 3.66 -7.15
CA SER A 184 -8.91 2.81 -6.52
C SER A 184 -9.32 3.31 -5.14
N LEU A 185 -9.05 4.58 -4.81
CA LEU A 185 -9.49 5.19 -3.55
C LEU A 185 -10.99 4.93 -3.34
N PRO A 186 -11.44 4.51 -2.16
CA PRO A 186 -12.86 4.21 -1.94
C PRO A 186 -13.74 5.44 -2.17
N ASP A 187 -15.04 5.23 -2.38
CA ASP A 187 -16.00 6.35 -2.50
C ASP A 187 -16.18 7.13 -1.18
N ARG A 188 -15.66 6.59 -0.07
CA ARG A 188 -15.76 7.18 1.27
C ARG A 188 -14.45 7.03 2.02
N ALA A 189 -14.02 8.12 2.64
CA ALA A 189 -12.92 8.13 3.59
C ALA A 189 -13.36 7.55 4.95
N ASP A 190 -12.39 7.02 5.70
CA ASP A 190 -12.60 6.51 7.07
C ASP A 190 -12.76 7.65 8.08
N GLU A 191 -11.99 8.72 7.89
CA GLU A 191 -11.92 9.84 8.82
C GLU A 191 -11.71 11.18 8.09
N GLU A 192 -12.30 12.25 8.62
CA GLU A 192 -12.03 13.63 8.21
C GLU A 192 -11.06 14.28 9.19
N LEU A 193 -9.93 14.79 8.70
CA LEU A 193 -8.81 15.28 9.52
C LEU A 193 -8.86 16.79 9.80
N GLY A 194 -9.87 17.49 9.26
CA GLY A 194 -9.98 18.93 9.34
C GLY A 194 -9.22 19.65 8.23
N THR A 195 -8.75 20.87 8.50
CA THR A 195 -8.13 21.73 7.46
C THR A 195 -6.69 22.07 7.78
N ARG A 196 -5.86 22.19 6.73
CA ARG A 196 -4.48 22.69 6.82
C ARG A 196 -4.18 23.66 5.68
N ARG A 197 -3.00 24.30 5.72
CA ARG A 197 -2.49 25.11 4.61
C ARG A 197 -1.36 24.38 3.89
N ILE A 198 -1.48 24.22 2.57
CA ILE A 198 -0.43 23.74 1.66
C ILE A 198 -0.24 24.82 0.60
N ASP A 199 0.97 25.34 0.43
CA ASP A 199 1.30 26.37 -0.58
C ASP A 199 0.32 27.55 -0.62
N GLY A 200 -0.14 27.98 0.56
CA GLY A 200 -1.11 29.08 0.71
C GLY A 200 -2.58 28.72 0.43
N ARG A 201 -2.88 27.51 -0.05
CA ARG A 201 -4.23 26.98 -0.23
C ARG A 201 -4.76 26.40 1.08
N VAL A 202 -6.03 26.62 1.38
CA VAL A 202 -6.70 25.96 2.52
C VAL A 202 -7.29 24.65 1.99
N VAL A 203 -6.78 23.54 2.49
CA VAL A 203 -7.18 22.19 2.06
C VAL A 203 -7.86 21.45 3.20
N GLN A 204 -8.72 20.49 2.85
CA GLN A 204 -9.39 19.59 3.76
C GLN A 204 -8.77 18.19 3.64
N GLY A 205 -8.47 17.56 4.77
CA GLY A 205 -7.81 16.26 4.85
C GLY A 205 -8.78 15.13 5.09
N PHE A 206 -8.55 14.02 4.42
CA PHE A 206 -9.31 12.79 4.56
C PHE A 206 -8.36 11.62 4.70
N ARG A 207 -8.64 10.68 5.61
CA ARG A 207 -7.83 9.47 5.81
C ARG A 207 -8.55 8.26 5.27
N VAL A 208 -7.78 7.41 4.61
CA VAL A 208 -8.18 6.08 4.12
C VAL A 208 -7.15 5.07 4.59
N THR A 209 -7.58 3.93 5.10
CA THR A 209 -6.73 2.83 5.51
C THR A 209 -7.14 1.56 4.79
N GLU A 210 -6.32 1.09 3.87
CA GLU A 210 -6.57 -0.14 3.12
C GLU A 210 -5.30 -0.98 3.00
N GLU A 211 -5.44 -2.29 3.18
CA GLU A 211 -4.41 -3.29 2.85
C GLU A 211 -2.97 -2.95 3.32
N GLY A 212 -2.83 -2.49 4.57
CA GLY A 212 -1.51 -2.18 5.14
C GLY A 212 -0.91 -0.84 4.69
N LEU A 213 -1.73 0.06 4.14
CA LEU A 213 -1.37 1.43 3.79
C LEU A 213 -2.33 2.40 4.48
N THR A 214 -1.78 3.53 4.91
CA THR A 214 -2.56 4.69 5.33
C THR A 214 -2.36 5.79 4.31
N GLN A 215 -3.43 6.25 3.69
CA GLN A 215 -3.43 7.37 2.75
C GLN A 215 -4.09 8.58 3.38
N THR A 216 -3.43 9.73 3.30
CA THR A 216 -4.01 11.03 3.66
C THR A 216 -4.18 11.86 2.41
N VAL A 217 -5.43 12.19 2.08
CA VAL A 217 -5.84 12.88 0.85
C VAL A 217 -6.20 14.32 1.19
N TRP A 218 -5.50 15.28 0.60
CA TRP A 218 -5.71 16.71 0.81
C TRP A 218 -6.35 17.37 -0.40
N ILE A 219 -7.56 17.90 -0.22
CA ILE A 219 -8.39 18.47 -1.29
C ILE A 219 -8.63 19.96 -1.03
N ASP A 220 -8.52 20.81 -2.05
CA ASP A 220 -9.06 22.16 -1.97
C ASP A 220 -10.59 22.10 -2.11
N PRO A 221 -11.38 22.37 -1.05
CA PRO A 221 -12.82 22.17 -1.08
C PRO A 221 -13.56 23.19 -1.95
N LYS A 222 -12.91 24.31 -2.33
CA LYS A 222 -13.54 25.36 -3.15
C LYS A 222 -13.54 25.00 -4.63
N VAL A 223 -12.39 24.52 -5.12
CA VAL A 223 -12.20 24.15 -6.53
C VAL A 223 -12.30 22.65 -6.78
N ARG A 224 -12.39 21.85 -5.70
CA ARG A 224 -12.48 20.39 -5.74
C ARG A 224 -11.28 19.77 -6.47
N GLU A 225 -10.10 20.29 -6.16
CA GLU A 225 -8.82 19.81 -6.69
C GLU A 225 -8.11 18.96 -5.65
N LEU A 226 -7.61 17.81 -6.07
CA LEU A 226 -6.66 17.03 -5.27
C LEU A 226 -5.32 17.76 -5.25
N VAL A 227 -4.86 18.18 -4.08
CA VAL A 227 -3.65 18.97 -3.91
C VAL A 227 -2.46 18.08 -3.57
N GLU A 228 -2.66 17.14 -2.65
CA GLU A 228 -1.60 16.25 -2.17
C GLU A 228 -2.17 14.92 -1.69
N VAL A 229 -1.42 13.84 -1.89
CA VAL A 229 -1.69 12.55 -1.24
C VAL A 229 -0.43 12.08 -0.52
N GLU A 230 -0.55 11.85 0.77
CA GLU A 230 0.49 11.24 1.59
C GLU A 230 0.17 9.76 1.75
N ILE A 231 1.17 8.90 1.58
CA ILE A 231 1.07 7.45 1.71
C ILE A 231 2.08 7.00 2.75
N GLU A 232 1.58 6.33 3.79
CA GLU A 232 2.38 5.69 4.81
C GLU A 232 2.21 4.17 4.74
N PHE A 233 3.32 3.45 4.86
CA PHE A 233 3.34 1.99 4.78
C PHE A 233 3.31 1.39 6.19
N VAL A 234 2.20 0.75 6.57
CA VAL A 234 2.02 0.20 7.94
C VAL A 234 3.13 -0.82 8.27
N ASN A 235 3.53 -1.61 7.28
CA ASN A 235 4.56 -2.65 7.44
C ASN A 235 5.99 -2.13 7.20
N ALA A 236 6.18 -0.85 6.89
CA ALA A 236 7.50 -0.24 6.72
C ALA A 236 7.56 1.17 7.38
N PRO A 237 7.61 1.22 8.73
CA PRO A 237 7.68 2.49 9.45
C PRO A 237 8.87 3.36 9.01
N GLY A 238 8.59 4.65 8.76
CA GLY A 238 9.55 5.62 8.25
C GLY A 238 9.77 5.58 6.73
N MET A 239 9.10 4.68 6.01
CA MET A 239 8.90 4.80 4.57
C MET A 239 7.58 5.54 4.31
N SER A 240 7.63 6.57 3.47
CA SER A 240 6.44 7.31 3.05
C SER A 240 6.60 7.80 1.61
N SER A 241 5.47 8.14 1.00
CA SER A 241 5.46 8.80 -0.30
C SER A 241 4.50 9.98 -0.27
N THR A 242 4.93 11.12 -0.78
CA THR A 242 4.09 12.30 -0.99
C THR A 242 3.87 12.50 -2.49
N ILE A 243 2.62 12.62 -2.91
CA ILE A 243 2.21 12.81 -4.29
C ILE A 243 1.69 14.24 -4.46
N THR A 244 2.29 14.99 -5.37
CA THR A 244 2.00 16.40 -5.66
C THR A 244 1.93 16.65 -7.18
N ASP A 245 1.73 17.90 -7.59
CA ASP A 245 1.65 18.31 -9.01
C ASP A 245 0.61 17.52 -9.84
N ILE A 246 -0.48 17.11 -9.18
CA ILE A 246 -1.47 16.21 -9.76
C ILE A 246 -2.31 16.96 -10.79
N ARG A 247 -2.42 16.40 -11.99
CA ARG A 247 -3.25 16.92 -13.08
C ARG A 247 -3.99 15.80 -13.77
N PHE A 248 -5.30 15.95 -13.88
CA PHE A 248 -6.19 15.04 -14.59
C PHE A 248 -6.48 15.55 -16.00
N ASP A 249 -6.90 14.63 -16.87
CA ASP A 249 -7.44 14.94 -18.21
C ASP A 249 -6.52 15.84 -19.06
N VAL A 250 -5.21 15.67 -18.87
CA VAL A 250 -4.16 16.37 -19.63
C VAL A 250 -3.91 15.67 -20.97
N GLU A 251 -3.74 16.45 -22.02
CA GLU A 251 -3.38 15.91 -23.33
C GLU A 251 -1.95 15.34 -23.28
N LEU A 252 -1.84 14.02 -23.49
CA LEU A 252 -0.57 13.30 -23.53
C LEU A 252 -0.39 12.63 -24.91
N PRO A 253 0.65 13.00 -25.67
CA PRO A 253 0.92 12.43 -26.99
C PRO A 253 1.35 10.96 -26.86
N ASP A 254 1.01 10.13 -27.85
CA ASP A 254 1.32 8.69 -27.84
C ASP A 254 2.83 8.43 -27.84
N GLU A 255 3.60 9.31 -28.46
CA GLU A 255 5.06 9.22 -28.53
C GLU A 255 5.72 9.28 -27.13
N LEU A 256 5.06 9.91 -26.16
CA LEU A 256 5.52 9.93 -24.77
C LEU A 256 5.60 8.50 -24.20
N PHE A 257 4.73 7.61 -24.66
CA PHE A 257 4.61 6.22 -24.19
C PHE A 257 5.20 5.22 -25.19
N SER A 258 6.05 5.67 -26.11
CA SER A 258 6.71 4.76 -27.04
C SER A 258 7.61 3.78 -26.29
N ILE A 259 7.37 2.48 -26.51
CA ILE A 259 8.26 1.39 -26.12
C ILE A 259 9.26 1.05 -27.24
N THR A 260 9.38 1.91 -28.26
CA THR A 260 10.39 1.75 -29.31
C THR A 260 11.72 2.28 -28.81
N PRO A 261 12.81 1.49 -28.86
CA PRO A 261 14.13 1.98 -28.48
C PRO A 261 14.53 3.25 -29.24
N PRO A 262 15.10 4.26 -28.57
CA PRO A 262 15.53 5.48 -29.26
C PRO A 262 16.72 5.22 -30.18
N ASP A 263 16.80 5.99 -31.27
CA ASP A 263 17.92 5.89 -32.22
C ASP A 263 19.28 6.11 -31.54
N GLY A 264 20.25 5.26 -31.90
CA GLY A 264 21.61 5.32 -31.36
C GLY A 264 21.75 4.78 -29.93
N TYR A 265 20.71 4.13 -29.39
CA TYR A 265 20.79 3.37 -28.15
C TYR A 265 21.06 1.89 -28.44
N SER A 266 21.86 1.25 -27.60
CA SER A 266 22.12 -0.19 -27.67
C SER A 266 21.32 -0.95 -26.62
N ARG A 267 20.80 -2.13 -26.98
CA ARG A 267 20.14 -3.02 -26.01
C ARG A 267 21.18 -3.47 -24.98
N LEU A 268 20.85 -3.30 -23.71
CA LEU A 268 21.54 -3.95 -22.62
C LEU A 268 20.98 -5.38 -22.53
N GLU A 269 21.76 -6.36 -22.97
CA GLU A 269 21.41 -7.76 -22.82
C GLU A 269 21.54 -8.14 -21.34
N LEU A 270 20.45 -7.95 -20.62
CA LEU A 270 20.29 -8.59 -19.32
C LEU A 270 20.12 -10.08 -19.59
N GLN A 271 21.13 -10.90 -19.30
CA GLN A 271 20.91 -12.32 -19.05
C GLN A 271 20.14 -12.45 -17.72
N VAL A 272 18.90 -11.94 -17.67
CA VAL A 272 17.99 -12.28 -16.58
C VAL A 272 17.62 -13.72 -16.85
N ASP A 273 18.28 -14.64 -16.16
CA ASP A 273 17.76 -15.98 -16.06
C ASP A 273 16.39 -15.89 -15.37
N VAL A 274 15.33 -16.08 -16.15
CA VAL A 274 13.93 -16.08 -15.70
C VAL A 274 13.52 -17.44 -15.11
N SER A 275 14.46 -18.38 -14.98
CA SER A 275 14.26 -19.61 -14.24
C SER A 275 13.87 -19.33 -12.78
N GLU A 276 13.15 -20.26 -12.16
CA GLU A 276 12.84 -20.18 -10.75
C GLU A 276 14.15 -20.12 -9.93
N ALA A 277 14.21 -19.17 -8.99
CA ALA A 277 15.29 -19.10 -8.03
C ALA A 277 15.38 -20.41 -7.23
N SER A 278 16.60 -20.90 -7.05
CA SER A 278 16.92 -22.23 -6.52
C SER A 278 17.84 -22.16 -5.32
N GLU A 279 18.10 -23.31 -4.68
CA GLU A 279 19.08 -23.42 -3.58
C GLU A 279 20.48 -22.97 -4.00
N ASP A 280 20.88 -23.25 -5.25
CA ASP A 280 22.17 -22.84 -5.80
C ASP A 280 22.32 -21.32 -5.85
N ASP A 281 21.23 -20.59 -6.11
CA ASP A 281 21.23 -19.13 -6.10
C ASP A 281 21.48 -18.58 -4.69
N LEU A 282 20.94 -19.23 -3.65
CA LEU A 282 21.22 -18.88 -2.25
C LEU A 282 22.69 -19.16 -1.89
N ILE A 283 23.22 -20.30 -2.33
CA ILE A 283 24.63 -20.65 -2.11
C ILE A 283 25.56 -19.62 -2.77
N GLU A 284 25.27 -19.22 -4.00
CA GLU A 284 26.05 -18.21 -4.71
C GLU A 284 25.93 -16.82 -4.07
N TYR A 285 24.75 -16.46 -3.56
CA TYR A 285 24.57 -15.25 -2.75
C TYR A 285 25.45 -15.27 -1.48
N LEU A 286 25.42 -16.36 -0.72
CA LEU A 286 26.22 -16.51 0.51
C LEU A 286 27.72 -16.48 0.21
N ARG A 287 28.15 -17.14 -0.88
CA ARG A 287 29.52 -17.11 -1.38
C ARG A 287 29.94 -15.68 -1.72
N LEU A 288 29.12 -14.98 -2.50
CA LEU A 288 29.41 -13.62 -2.97
C LEU A 288 29.49 -12.64 -1.79
N TRP A 289 28.52 -12.67 -0.87
CA TRP A 289 28.54 -11.83 0.32
C TRP A 289 29.81 -12.04 1.14
N SER A 290 30.13 -13.30 1.46
CA SER A 290 31.30 -13.62 2.27
C SER A 290 32.61 -13.22 1.60
N SER A 291 32.67 -13.14 0.26
CA SER A 291 33.85 -12.62 -0.44
C SER A 291 34.08 -11.13 -0.25
N TRP A 292 33.04 -10.36 0.12
CA TRP A 292 33.14 -8.92 0.33
C TRP A 292 33.49 -8.54 1.76
N THR A 293 33.25 -9.43 2.73
CA THR A 293 33.57 -9.17 4.13
C THR A 293 35.02 -9.50 4.43
N LYS A 294 35.71 -8.65 5.20
CA LYS A 294 37.15 -8.83 5.51
C LYS A 294 37.46 -10.12 6.27
N ASP A 295 36.48 -10.63 7.01
CA ASP A 295 36.58 -11.82 7.84
C ASP A 295 35.83 -13.02 7.28
N ASN A 296 35.40 -12.95 6.02
CA ASN A 296 34.58 -13.95 5.33
C ASN A 296 33.29 -14.30 6.08
N SER A 297 32.76 -13.38 6.88
CA SER A 297 31.47 -13.56 7.55
C SER A 297 30.32 -13.62 6.56
N PHE A 298 29.36 -14.50 6.87
CA PHE A 298 28.06 -14.53 6.20
C PHE A 298 27.21 -13.31 6.55
N PRO A 299 26.13 -13.02 5.80
CA PRO A 299 25.25 -11.92 6.14
C PRO A 299 24.67 -12.11 7.54
N PRO A 300 24.49 -11.05 8.34
CA PRO A 300 23.94 -11.20 9.69
C PRO A 300 22.47 -11.62 9.68
N THR A 301 21.76 -11.37 8.57
CA THR A 301 20.35 -11.71 8.40
C THR A 301 20.05 -11.94 6.92
N LEU A 302 19.00 -12.70 6.62
CA LEU A 302 18.43 -12.81 5.27
C LEU A 302 17.12 -12.01 5.13
N ASN A 303 16.76 -11.20 6.13
CA ASN A 303 15.63 -10.28 6.01
C ASN A 303 16.05 -9.04 5.18
N PRO A 304 15.44 -8.74 4.03
CA PRO A 304 15.87 -7.63 3.17
C PRO A 304 15.87 -6.25 3.85
N VAL A 305 14.89 -6.01 4.73
CA VAL A 305 14.74 -4.72 5.43
C VAL A 305 15.84 -4.55 6.47
N GLU A 306 16.08 -5.58 7.28
CA GLU A 306 17.14 -5.56 8.28
C GLU A 306 18.53 -5.58 7.63
N LEU A 307 18.70 -6.35 6.56
CA LEU A 307 19.95 -6.48 5.83
C LEU A 307 20.43 -5.13 5.30
N ALA A 308 19.52 -4.30 4.75
CA ALA A 308 19.88 -2.95 4.30
C ALA A 308 20.45 -2.09 5.44
N LYS A 309 19.79 -2.12 6.61
CA LYS A 309 20.25 -1.39 7.80
C LYS A 309 21.61 -1.90 8.29
N VAL A 310 21.76 -3.21 8.47
CA VAL A 310 23.00 -3.79 9.03
C VAL A 310 24.17 -3.67 8.04
N SER A 311 23.91 -3.75 6.73
CA SER A 311 24.93 -3.50 5.69
C SER A 311 25.57 -2.11 5.87
N MET A 312 24.75 -1.09 6.11
CA MET A 312 25.26 0.27 6.35
C MET A 312 26.10 0.37 7.62
N GLU A 313 25.68 -0.29 8.70
CA GLU A 313 26.45 -0.35 9.95
C GLU A 313 27.79 -1.06 9.74
N MET A 314 27.81 -2.15 8.96
CA MET A 314 29.01 -2.87 8.56
C MET A 314 29.95 -2.02 7.69
N VAL A 315 29.42 -1.21 6.76
CA VAL A 315 30.20 -0.23 5.98
C VAL A 315 30.84 0.81 6.91
N LYS A 316 30.06 1.41 7.82
CA LYS A 316 30.57 2.38 8.81
C LYS A 316 31.65 1.77 9.71
N ALA A 317 31.49 0.50 10.08
CA ALA A 317 32.46 -0.26 10.86
C ALA A 317 33.66 -0.78 10.04
N GLY A 318 33.71 -0.49 8.73
CA GLY A 318 34.80 -0.91 7.85
C GLY A 318 34.93 -2.43 7.71
N LYS A 319 33.82 -3.17 7.81
CA LYS A 319 33.77 -4.64 7.74
C LYS A 319 33.88 -5.19 6.32
N PHE A 320 33.57 -4.40 5.31
CA PHE A 320 33.76 -4.76 3.91
C PHE A 320 35.20 -4.49 3.45
N GLY A 321 35.66 -5.29 2.49
CA GLY A 321 36.92 -5.10 1.77
C GLY A 321 36.95 -3.80 0.96
N PRO A 322 38.10 -3.46 0.36
CA PRO A 322 38.15 -2.32 -0.57
C PRO A 322 37.14 -2.53 -1.70
N GLU A 323 36.46 -1.46 -2.10
CA GLU A 323 35.55 -1.49 -3.24
C GLU A 323 36.34 -1.88 -4.50
N GLU A 324 36.03 -3.06 -5.05
CA GLU A 324 36.63 -3.49 -6.31
C GLU A 324 36.04 -2.69 -7.46
N GLN A 325 36.91 -2.12 -8.29
CA GLN A 325 36.50 -1.58 -9.58
C GLN A 325 35.97 -2.73 -10.43
N THR A 326 34.66 -2.73 -10.64
CA THR A 326 33.95 -3.71 -11.44
C THR A 326 33.46 -3.05 -12.72
N THR A 327 33.39 -3.84 -13.80
CA THR A 327 32.64 -3.41 -14.97
C THR A 327 31.16 -3.35 -14.64
N GLU A 328 30.39 -2.59 -15.41
CA GLU A 328 28.94 -2.52 -15.23
C GLU A 328 28.27 -3.90 -15.34
N GLU A 329 28.73 -4.74 -16.27
CA GLU A 329 28.27 -6.12 -16.43
C GLU A 329 28.52 -6.94 -15.16
N GLN A 330 29.69 -6.80 -14.53
CA GLN A 330 30.01 -7.47 -13.26
C GLN A 330 29.14 -6.95 -12.11
N SER A 331 28.88 -5.65 -12.05
CA SER A 331 27.99 -5.06 -11.03
C SER A 331 26.56 -5.57 -11.16
N MET A 332 26.07 -5.71 -12.39
CA MET A 332 24.74 -6.23 -12.67
C MET A 332 24.63 -7.72 -12.39
N ASP A 333 25.63 -8.53 -12.80
CA ASP A 333 25.70 -9.96 -12.45
C ASP A 333 25.69 -10.16 -10.93
N ARG A 334 26.49 -9.38 -10.19
CA ARG A 334 26.47 -9.36 -8.72
C ARG A 334 25.08 -9.03 -8.18
N ALA A 335 24.42 -7.99 -8.69
CA ALA A 335 23.08 -7.59 -8.26
C ALA A 335 22.02 -8.68 -8.55
N MET A 336 22.12 -9.37 -9.69
CA MET A 336 21.24 -10.47 -10.06
C MET A 336 21.42 -11.67 -9.12
N LYS A 337 22.66 -12.10 -8.85
CA LYS A 337 22.96 -13.18 -7.89
C LYS A 337 22.40 -12.86 -6.51
N MET A 338 22.56 -11.61 -6.06
CA MET A 338 22.01 -11.13 -4.80
C MET A 338 20.49 -11.23 -4.76
N THR A 339 19.84 -10.80 -5.84
CA THR A 339 18.38 -10.82 -5.93
C THR A 339 17.86 -12.25 -6.00
N ARG A 340 18.46 -13.14 -6.81
CA ARG A 340 18.01 -14.53 -6.98
C ARG A 340 18.14 -15.33 -5.68
N GLY A 341 19.27 -15.24 -4.97
CA GLY A 341 19.44 -15.94 -3.69
C GLY A 341 18.43 -15.51 -2.63
N MET A 342 18.13 -14.21 -2.57
CA MET A 342 17.09 -13.69 -1.68
C MET A 342 15.68 -14.15 -2.10
N MET A 343 15.42 -14.20 -3.42
CA MET A 343 14.13 -14.61 -3.96
C MET A 343 13.81 -16.07 -3.65
N PHE A 344 14.80 -16.96 -3.62
CA PHE A 344 14.63 -18.34 -3.18
C PHE A 344 14.08 -18.41 -1.75
N VAL A 345 14.73 -17.71 -0.80
CA VAL A 345 14.33 -17.68 0.61
C VAL A 345 12.92 -17.12 0.77
N MET A 346 12.59 -16.03 0.07
CA MET A 346 11.27 -15.39 0.12
C MET A 346 10.13 -16.26 -0.44
N LYS A 347 10.45 -17.21 -1.33
CA LYS A 347 9.45 -18.11 -1.94
C LYS A 347 9.23 -19.39 -1.15
N LEU A 348 10.07 -19.69 -0.15
CA LEU A 348 9.89 -20.88 0.66
C LEU A 348 8.54 -20.82 1.41
N PRO A 349 7.72 -21.88 1.34
CA PRO A 349 6.45 -21.90 2.04
C PRO A 349 6.68 -21.92 3.55
N ALA A 350 5.75 -21.41 4.36
CA ALA A 350 5.85 -21.47 5.81
C ALA A 350 6.07 -22.91 6.36
N ALA A 351 5.51 -23.91 5.67
CA ALA A 351 5.70 -25.33 5.98
C ALA A 351 7.15 -25.83 5.81
N SER A 352 8.00 -25.09 5.09
CA SER A 352 9.43 -25.41 4.98
C SER A 352 10.18 -25.22 6.29
N ASN A 353 9.61 -24.50 7.26
CA ASN A 353 10.23 -24.22 8.55
C ASN A 353 11.69 -23.74 8.41
N SER A 354 11.93 -22.87 7.42
CA SER A 354 13.27 -22.41 7.08
C SER A 354 13.87 -21.59 8.21
N ARG A 355 15.16 -21.80 8.51
CA ARG A 355 15.88 -21.06 9.53
C ARG A 355 17.27 -20.66 9.02
N TYR A 356 17.61 -19.41 9.31
CA TYR A 356 18.95 -18.88 9.07
C TYR A 356 19.72 -18.81 10.39
N ALA A 357 20.95 -19.30 10.39
CA ALA A 357 21.87 -19.31 11.51
C ALA A 357 23.29 -18.86 11.11
N GLY A 358 23.42 -18.19 9.95
CA GLY A 358 24.71 -17.70 9.47
C GLY A 358 25.20 -16.43 10.18
N GLU A 359 24.43 -15.87 11.12
CA GLU A 359 24.89 -14.74 11.93
C GLU A 359 26.17 -15.12 12.69
N ASN A 360 27.24 -14.34 12.51
CA ASN A 360 28.58 -14.58 13.06
C ASN A 360 29.31 -15.83 12.54
N ALA A 361 28.70 -16.63 11.66
CA ALA A 361 29.35 -17.72 10.97
C ALA A 361 30.28 -17.20 9.86
N LYS A 362 31.31 -17.97 9.53
CA LYS A 362 32.31 -17.62 8.52
C LYS A 362 32.36 -18.68 7.43
N HIS A 363 32.59 -18.22 6.21
CA HIS A 363 32.77 -19.09 5.08
C HIS A 363 34.05 -19.93 5.25
N GLY A 364 33.92 -21.25 5.04
CA GLY A 364 34.97 -22.26 5.17
C GLY A 364 34.82 -23.22 6.34
N ASP A 365 33.82 -23.03 7.22
CA ASP A 365 33.54 -23.94 8.33
C ASP A 365 32.52 -25.04 7.94
N ALA A 366 33.02 -26.25 7.69
CA ALA A 366 32.20 -27.40 7.26
C ALA A 366 31.30 -27.99 8.36
N GLU A 367 31.51 -27.61 9.62
CA GLU A 367 30.75 -28.14 10.76
C GLU A 367 29.64 -27.19 11.19
N THR A 368 29.71 -25.91 10.82
CA THR A 368 28.72 -24.89 11.21
C THR A 368 27.56 -24.84 10.22
N PRO A 369 26.33 -25.20 10.61
CA PRO A 369 25.13 -25.02 9.79
C PRO A 369 24.77 -23.54 9.70
N VAL A 370 24.49 -23.03 8.49
CA VAL A 370 24.19 -21.61 8.26
C VAL A 370 22.76 -21.37 7.81
N PHE A 371 22.15 -22.35 7.14
CA PHE A 371 20.76 -22.27 6.71
C PHE A 371 20.18 -23.67 6.56
N TRP A 372 18.91 -23.85 6.88
CA TRP A 372 18.19 -25.09 6.58
C TRP A 372 16.72 -24.86 6.31
N TYR A 373 16.14 -25.75 5.54
CA TYR A 373 14.72 -25.76 5.20
C TYR A 373 14.27 -27.17 4.83
N LEU A 374 12.97 -27.42 4.97
CA LEU A 374 12.31 -28.66 4.56
C LEU A 374 11.74 -28.48 3.14
N PRO A 375 12.26 -29.18 2.12
CA PRO A 375 11.68 -29.16 0.78
C PRO A 375 10.24 -29.68 0.79
N SER A 376 9.41 -29.18 -0.13
CA SER A 376 8.01 -29.61 -0.22
C SER A 376 7.91 -31.11 -0.52
N GLY A 377 7.25 -31.86 0.37
CA GLY A 377 7.09 -33.31 0.22
C GLY A 377 8.31 -34.14 0.66
N SER A 378 9.35 -33.51 1.24
CA SER A 378 10.50 -34.23 1.81
C SER A 378 10.27 -34.61 3.27
N GLU A 379 10.92 -35.70 3.70
CA GLU A 379 11.01 -36.11 5.11
C GLU A 379 12.31 -35.59 5.77
N THR A 380 13.31 -35.21 4.97
CA THR A 380 14.61 -34.71 5.41
C THR A 380 14.79 -33.23 5.08
N TYR A 381 15.49 -32.51 5.94
CA TYR A 381 15.87 -31.12 5.74
C TYR A 381 17.10 -31.02 4.84
N ARG A 382 17.14 -29.97 4.02
CA ARG A 382 18.37 -29.51 3.36
C ARG A 382 19.09 -28.58 4.31
N VAL A 383 20.34 -28.89 4.64
CA VAL A 383 21.19 -28.08 5.53
C VAL A 383 22.41 -27.60 4.77
N ILE A 384 22.54 -26.29 4.64
CA ILE A 384 23.70 -25.60 4.07
C ILE A 384 24.68 -25.31 5.22
N TYR A 385 25.93 -25.71 5.05
CA TYR A 385 27.01 -25.50 6.02
C TYR A 385 27.86 -24.29 5.67
N GLY A 386 28.73 -23.88 6.60
CA GLY A 386 29.59 -22.71 6.46
C GLY A 386 30.65 -22.88 5.38
N ASP A 387 30.97 -24.08 4.92
CA ASP A 387 31.76 -24.33 3.71
C ASP A 387 30.93 -24.33 2.42
N LEU A 388 29.63 -24.02 2.53
CA LEU A 388 28.62 -24.04 1.47
C LEU A 388 28.31 -25.43 0.90
N SER A 389 28.72 -26.50 1.59
CA SER A 389 28.24 -27.83 1.30
C SER A 389 26.78 -27.99 1.73
N VAL A 390 26.05 -28.89 1.08
CA VAL A 390 24.67 -29.21 1.42
C VAL A 390 24.53 -30.68 1.78
N LYS A 391 23.80 -30.96 2.86
CA LYS A 391 23.50 -32.32 3.31
C LYS A 391 22.00 -32.47 3.57
N ASP A 392 21.50 -33.67 3.33
CA ASP A 392 20.17 -34.07 3.77
C ASP A 392 20.25 -34.56 5.21
N VAL A 393 19.46 -33.98 6.11
CA VAL A 393 19.53 -34.22 7.55
C VAL A 393 18.13 -34.57 8.07
N ALA A 394 18.05 -35.59 8.92
CA ALA A 394 16.79 -35.98 9.55
C ALA A 394 16.34 -34.90 10.56
N PRO A 395 15.03 -34.70 10.80
CA PRO A 395 14.54 -33.70 11.75
C PRO A 395 15.15 -33.79 13.16
N GLU A 396 15.44 -35.01 13.63
CA GLU A 396 16.08 -35.29 14.92
C GLU A 396 17.56 -34.89 15.00
N ASP A 397 18.23 -34.81 13.86
CA ASP A 397 19.65 -34.47 13.73
C ASP A 397 19.85 -32.98 13.39
N LEU A 398 18.77 -32.21 13.31
CA LEU A 398 18.85 -30.78 13.06
C LEU A 398 19.54 -30.03 14.21
N PRO A 399 20.29 -28.96 13.89
CA PRO A 399 20.86 -28.07 14.90
C PRO A 399 19.74 -27.44 15.74
N GLN A 400 19.90 -27.46 17.06
CA GLN A 400 18.93 -26.90 18.02
C GLN A 400 18.96 -25.37 18.05
#